data_AF-A0A348UZX2-F1
#
_entry.id   AF-A0A348UZX2-F1
#
_cell.length_a   1.000
_cell.length_b   1.000
_cell.length_c   1.000
_cell.angle_alpha   90.00
_cell.angle_beta   90.00
_cell.angle_gamma   90.00
#
_symmetry.space_group_name_H-M   'P 1'
#
loop_
_entity.id
_entity.type
_entity.pdbx_description
1 polymer ?
#
loop_
_entity_poly.entity_id
_entity_poly.type
_entity_poly.pdbx_seq_one_letter_code
_entity_poly.pdbx_strand_id
1 'polypeptide(L)'
;MVRKKFTWKQLVLSAVLAILFLGNLTFYIWYQSESIRLGYRIHELEMKVDNLKEEIKRLETRKEALLSLERIDRVARNELQLQDPKPEQIIFENQVVK
;
A
#
# COMPACT_ATOMS: atom_id res chain seq x y z
N MET A 1 44.02 -53.90 -21.67
CA MET A 1 43.80 -52.96 -20.56
C MET A 1 44.26 -51.57 -21.00
N VAL A 2 43.39 -50.80 -21.69
CA VAL A 2 43.77 -49.53 -22.33
C VAL A 2 43.81 -48.43 -21.27
N ARG A 3 45.00 -48.07 -20.81
CA ARG A 3 45.21 -46.89 -19.97
C ARG A 3 44.98 -45.65 -20.84
N LYS A 4 43.73 -45.17 -20.90
CA LYS A 4 43.40 -43.85 -21.47
C LYS A 4 44.20 -42.81 -20.71
N LYS A 5 45.26 -42.28 -21.31
CA LYS A 5 45.97 -41.10 -20.81
C LYS A 5 45.00 -39.94 -20.97
N PHE A 6 44.29 -39.59 -19.89
CA PHE A 6 43.50 -38.37 -19.84
C PHE A 6 44.43 -37.22 -20.24
N THR A 7 44.13 -36.59 -21.37
CA THR A 7 44.92 -35.45 -21.82
C THR A 7 44.64 -34.31 -20.86
N TRP A 8 45.67 -33.65 -20.34
CA TRP A 8 45.55 -32.54 -19.38
C TRP A 8 44.47 -31.52 -19.76
N LYS A 9 44.31 -31.28 -21.07
CA LYS A 9 43.25 -30.44 -21.65
C LYS A 9 41.83 -30.89 -21.28
N GLN A 10 41.56 -32.20 -21.25
CA GLN A 10 40.25 -32.76 -20.85
C GLN A 10 39.98 -32.57 -19.35
N LEU A 11 41.00 -32.70 -18.51
CA LEU A 11 40.86 -32.45 -17.07
C LEU A 11 40.57 -30.97 -16.81
N VAL A 12 41.33 -30.07 -17.44
CA VAL A 12 41.09 -28.62 -17.36
C VAL A 12 39.69 -28.26 -17.86
N LEU A 13 39.26 -28.81 -19.00
CA LEU A 13 37.93 -28.55 -19.54
C LEU A 13 36.82 -29.02 -18.59
N SER A 14 36.98 -30.21 -18.01
CA SER A 14 36.02 -30.76 -17.02
C SER A 14 35.96 -29.91 -15.75
N ALA A 15 37.10 -29.40 -15.27
CA ALA A 15 37.15 -28.53 -14.11
C ALA A 15 36.47 -27.17 -14.38
N VAL A 16 36.71 -26.58 -15.55
CA VAL A 16 36.04 -25.33 -15.96
C VAL A 16 34.53 -25.51 -16.04
N LEU A 17 34.06 -26.60 -16.66
CA LEU A 17 32.63 -26.92 -16.72
C LEU A 17 32.02 -27.12 -15.34
N ALA A 18 32.72 -27.81 -14.43
CA ALA A 18 32.26 -27.99 -13.07
C ALA A 18 32.15 -26.65 -12.33
N ILE A 19 33.15 -25.77 -12.47
CA ILE A 19 33.13 -24.43 -11.85
C ILE A 19 31.98 -23.60 -12.41
N LEU A 20 31.76 -23.60 -13.72
CA LEU A 20 30.64 -22.91 -14.34
C LEU A 20 29.31 -23.44 -13.83
N PHE A 21 29.16 -24.76 -13.73
CA PHE A 21 27.94 -25.39 -13.23
C PHE A 21 27.66 -24.98 -11.77
N LEU A 22 28.67 -25.07 -10.89
CA LEU A 22 28.53 -24.64 -9.50
C LEU A 22 28.22 -23.15 -9.40
N GLY A 23 28.92 -22.31 -10.17
CA GLY A 23 28.69 -20.86 -10.18
C GLY A 23 27.27 -20.50 -10.61
N ASN A 24 26.73 -21.17 -11.63
CA ASN A 24 25.34 -20.98 -12.06
C ASN A 24 24.35 -21.42 -10.97
N LEU A 25 24.60 -22.54 -10.30
CA LEU A 25 23.72 -23.03 -9.24
C LEU A 25 23.72 -22.07 -8.04
N THR A 26 24.88 -21.58 -7.61
CA THR A 26 25.00 -20.60 -6.54
C THR A 26 24.30 -19.29 -6.92
N PHE A 27 24.51 -18.80 -8.14
CA PHE A 27 23.85 -17.60 -8.63
C PHE A 27 22.33 -17.75 -8.68
N TYR A 28 21.84 -18.91 -9.13
CA TYR A 28 20.40 -19.21 -9.17
C TYR A 28 19.77 -19.20 -7.78
N ILE A 29 20.41 -19.84 -6.79
CA ILE A 29 19.91 -19.85 -5.40
C ILE A 29 19.88 -18.43 -4.83
N TRP A 30 20.91 -17.63 -5.09
CA TRP A 30 20.95 -16.24 -4.65
C TRP A 30 19.83 -15.41 -5.30
N TYR A 31 19.67 -15.51 -6.62
CA TYR A 31 18.59 -14.85 -7.37
C TYR A 31 17.20 -15.23 -6.84
N GLN A 32 16.98 -16.52 -6.60
CA GLN A 32 15.71 -17.01 -6.07
C GLN A 32 15.43 -16.46 -4.67
N SER A 33 16.45 -16.42 -3.79
CA SER A 33 16.34 -15.84 -2.45
C SER A 33 16.03 -14.34 -2.50
N GLU A 34 16.68 -13.60 -3.40
CA GLU A 34 16.41 -12.18 -3.65
C GLU A 34 14.98 -11.94 -4.12
N SER A 35 14.51 -12.75 -5.08
CA SER A 35 13.14 -12.67 -5.61
C SER A 35 12.10 -12.93 -4.52
N ILE A 36 12.33 -13.92 -3.65
CA ILE A 36 11.43 -14.21 -2.53
C ILE A 36 11.40 -13.04 -1.54
N ARG A 37 12.57 -12.47 -1.20
CA ARG A 37 12.64 -11.30 -0.31
C ARG A 37 11.89 -10.09 -0.87
N LEU A 38 12.01 -9.84 -2.18
CA LEU A 38 11.26 -8.79 -2.86
C LEU A 38 9.76 -9.07 -2.81
N GLY A 39 9.33 -10.32 -3.05
CA GLY A 39 7.94 -10.74 -2.92
C GLY A 39 7.36 -10.45 -1.54
N TYR A 40 8.08 -10.79 -0.47
CA TYR A 40 7.65 -10.46 0.89
C TYR A 40 7.54 -8.96 1.14
N ARG A 41 8.48 -8.17 0.62
CA ARG A 41 8.45 -6.72 0.78
C ARG A 41 7.30 -6.07 0.03
N ILE A 42 6.98 -6.58 -1.16
CA ILE A 42 5.80 -6.16 -1.93
C ILE A 42 4.55 -6.47 -1.12
N HIS A 43 4.42 -7.70 -0.61
CA HIS A 43 3.27 -8.11 0.17
C HIS A 43 3.07 -7.25 1.44
N GLU A 44 4.16 -6.93 2.15
CA GLU A 44 4.10 -6.05 3.32
C GLU A 44 3.62 -4.64 2.96
N LEU A 45 4.08 -4.11 1.81
CA LEU A 45 3.64 -2.80 1.31
C LEU A 45 2.18 -2.82 0.87
N GLU A 46 1.72 -3.90 0.22
CA GLU A 46 0.32 -4.09 -0.15
C GLU A 46 -0.57 -4.09 1.09
N MET A 47 -0.22 -4.85 2.13
CA MET A 47 -0.97 -4.84 3.40
C MET A 47 -1.02 -3.46 4.04
N LYS A 48 0.09 -2.70 4.00
CA LYS A 48 0.12 -1.31 4.51
C LYS A 48 -0.83 -0.41 3.72
N VAL A 49 -0.85 -0.53 2.40
CA VAL A 49 -1.75 0.25 1.54
C VAL A 49 -3.21 -0.08 1.86
N ASP A 50 -3.56 -1.35 2.00
CA ASP A 50 -4.94 -1.76 2.27
C ASP A 50 -5.42 -1.33 3.65
N ASN A 51 -4.57 -1.45 4.68
CA ASN A 51 -4.86 -0.93 6.01
C ASN A 51 -5.11 0.59 6.00
N LEU A 52 -4.29 1.36 5.28
CA LEU A 52 -4.46 2.81 5.15
C LEU A 52 -5.75 3.17 4.42
N LYS A 53 -6.13 2.42 3.38
CA LYS A 53 -7.42 2.63 2.69
C LYS A 53 -8.60 2.39 3.61
N GLU A 54 -8.55 1.34 4.42
CA GLU A 54 -9.60 1.04 5.38
C GLU A 54 -9.71 2.13 6.46
N GLU A 55 -8.56 2.65 6.91
CA GLU A 55 -8.51 3.77 7.85
C GLU A 55 -9.10 5.06 7.24
N ILE A 56 -8.75 5.39 6.00
CA ILE A 56 -9.33 6.54 5.28
C ILE A 56 -10.86 6.40 5.22
N LYS A 57 -11.37 5.24 4.78
CA LYS A 57 -12.81 5.00 4.70
C LYS A 57 -13.50 5.18 6.06
N ARG A 58 -12.90 4.66 7.13
CA ARG A 58 -13.41 4.82 8.50
C ARG A 58 -13.44 6.29 8.94
N LEU A 59 -12.40 7.04 8.62
CA LEU A 59 -12.31 8.47 8.94
C LEU A 59 -13.32 9.30 8.15
N GLU A 60 -13.53 9.00 6.88
CA GLU A 60 -14.55 9.63 6.04
C GLU A 60 -15.95 9.42 6.61
N THR A 61 -16.31 8.18 6.94
CA THR A 61 -17.61 7.88 7.56
C THR A 61 -17.78 8.62 8.89
N ARG A 62 -16.73 8.72 9.72
CA ARG A 62 -16.77 9.49 10.97
C ARG A 62 -16.96 10.98 10.70
N LYS A 63 -16.27 11.53 9.72
CA LYS A 63 -16.40 12.92 9.31
C LYS A 63 -17.84 13.21 8.88
N GLU A 64 -18.42 12.37 8.03
CA GLU A 64 -19.81 12.50 7.59
C GLU A 64 -20.80 12.43 8.76
N ALA A 65 -20.61 11.48 9.68
CA ALA A 65 -21.43 11.38 10.89
C ALA A 65 -21.30 12.61 11.81
N LEU A 66 -20.11 13.21 11.88
CA LEU A 66 -19.87 14.42 12.67
C LEU A 66 -20.47 15.67 12.03
N LEU A 67 -20.48 15.73 10.70
CA LEU A 67 -21.03 16.81 9.89
C LEU A 67 -22.49 16.57 9.50
N SER A 68 -23.13 15.52 10.02
CA SER A 68 -24.53 15.25 9.72
C SER A 68 -25.39 16.40 10.22
N LEU A 69 -26.36 16.82 9.40
CA LEU A 69 -27.23 17.94 9.72
C LEU A 69 -27.98 17.70 11.04
N GLU A 70 -28.39 16.44 11.29
CA GLU A 70 -29.01 16.02 12.55
C GLU A 70 -28.11 16.30 13.76
N ARG A 71 -26.82 15.95 13.68
CA ARG A 71 -25.89 16.21 14.79
C ARG A 71 -25.64 17.71 14.93
N ILE A 72 -25.48 18.44 13.82
CA ILE A 72 -25.27 19.88 13.83
C ILE A 72 -26.47 20.58 14.47
N ASP A 73 -27.70 20.25 14.07
CA ASP A 73 -28.93 20.81 14.63
C ASP A 73 -29.09 20.48 16.11
N ARG A 74 -28.79 19.22 16.50
CA ARG A 74 -28.79 18.82 17.91
C ARG A 74 -27.80 19.63 18.75
N VAL A 75 -26.58 19.85 18.27
CA VAL A 75 -25.57 20.66 18.96
C VAL A 75 -26.02 22.13 19.00
N ALA A 76 -26.52 22.67 17.89
CA ALA A 76 -27.00 24.04 17.79
C ALA A 76 -28.12 24.33 18.80
N ARG A 77 -29.13 23.45 18.88
CA ARG A 77 -30.29 23.64 19.75
C ARG A 77 -30.02 23.28 21.21
N ASN A 78 -29.33 22.17 21.47
CA ASN A 78 -29.23 21.63 22.83
C ASN A 78 -28.01 22.15 23.58
N GLU A 79 -26.86 22.27 22.92
CA GLU A 79 -25.61 22.68 23.56
C GLU A 79 -25.40 24.19 23.45
N LEU A 80 -25.67 24.76 22.27
CA LEU A 80 -25.47 26.19 22.01
C LEU A 80 -26.73 27.04 22.22
N GLN A 81 -27.89 26.40 22.46
CA GLN A 81 -29.18 27.07 22.70
C GLN A 81 -29.56 28.09 21.61
N LEU A 82 -29.11 27.83 20.37
CA LEU A 82 -29.45 28.65 19.21
C LEU A 82 -30.94 28.49 18.91
N GLN A 83 -31.58 29.62 18.57
CA GLN A 83 -32.98 29.67 18.17
C GLN A 83 -33.06 29.89 16.66
N ASP A 84 -34.14 29.38 16.06
CA ASP A 84 -34.42 29.65 14.66
C ASP A 84 -34.59 31.17 14.44
N PRO A 85 -34.10 31.71 13.32
CA PRO A 85 -34.23 33.12 13.02
C PRO A 85 -35.71 33.51 12.91
N LYS A 86 -36.07 34.66 13.48
CA LYS A 86 -37.43 35.19 13.34
C LYS A 86 -37.69 35.57 11.87
N PRO A 87 -38.95 35.52 11.40
CA PRO A 87 -39.29 35.89 10.02
C PRO A 87 -38.76 37.27 9.60
N GLU A 88 -38.72 38.22 10.54
CA GLU A 88 -38.21 39.59 10.35
C GLU A 88 -36.70 39.67 10.11
N GLN A 89 -35.94 38.61 10.47
CA GLN A 89 -34.48 38.55 10.34
C GLN A 89 -34.03 37.82 9.07
N ILE A 90 -34.96 37.27 8.28
CA ILE A 90 -34.67 36.53 7.05
C ILE A 90 -34.76 37.49 5.87
N ILE A 91 -33.63 37.76 5.22
CA ILE A 91 -33.55 38.56 4.00
C ILE A 91 -33.36 37.62 2.82
N PHE A 92 -34.32 37.60 1.90
CA PHE A 92 -34.19 36.87 0.64
C PHE A 92 -33.39 37.70 -0.36
N GLU A 93 -32.43 37.09 -1.06
CA GLU A 93 -31.52 37.75 -2.02
C GLU A 93 -32.26 38.59 -3.07
N ASN A 94 -33.49 38.18 -3.42
CA ASN A 94 -34.35 38.84 -4.40
C ASN A 94 -34.99 40.15 -3.90
N GLN A 95 -34.91 40.45 -2.60
CA GLN A 95 -35.48 41.64 -1.97
C GLN A 95 -34.45 42.72 -1.62
N VAL A 96 -33.17 42.47 -1.88
CA VAL A 96 -32.12 43.48 -1.72
C VAL A 96 -32.10 44.36 -2.97
N VAL A 97 -32.95 45.38 -3.00
CA VAL A 97 -32.88 46.45 -4.00
C VAL A 97 -31.56 47.18 -3.80
N LYS A 98 -30.70 47.19 -4.82
CA LYS A 98 -29.45 47.95 -4.88
C LYS A 98 -29.69 49.45 -4.71
#